data_AF-A0A3D3VY40-F1
#
_entry.id   AF-A0A3D3VY40-F1
#
_cell.length_a   1.000
_cell.length_b   1.000
_cell.length_c   1.000
_cell.angle_alpha   90.00
_cell.angle_beta   90.00
_cell.angle_gamma   90.00
#
_symmetry.space_group_name_H-M   'P 1'
#
loop_
_entity.id
_entity.type
_entity.pdbx_description
1 polymer ?
#
loop_
_entity_poly.entity_id
_entity_poly.type
_entity_poly.pdbx_seq_one_letter_code
_entity_poly.pdbx_strand_id
1 'polypeptide(L)'
;MPKNKILIALVPVIHIKYLELFKKYPDHLYILGDSILEKWDRFVNLKRDLRTIDQETVYDFIRKSDILKEIDLLTLDNLAEVTNLDGNISIVMPDEDVSRWFAGKFLPNKEVTFENIFLRWNKPVSTQELIVSNDRIVTHEKAHKELINKADALKEKSANWWRQIGTLVTDAEGSIILSAFNRHVPTQENMAVYGDLRMCFDAGENHHLSNSIHAEASLIGKAAKDGISLNNTNLYVTTFPCPTCAKLVAEAGIKKVYYQDGYSLSDAEDILKNAGVEIVLVQ
;
A
#
# COMPACT_ATOMS: atom_id res chain seq x y z
N MET A 1 -13.99 -11.56 31.83
CA MET A 1 -12.63 -11.20 32.30
C MET A 1 -11.78 -10.86 31.09
N PRO A 2 -10.89 -9.85 31.15
CA PRO A 2 -10.02 -9.51 30.02
C PRO A 2 -9.19 -10.74 29.62
N LYS A 3 -9.14 -11.04 28.32
CA LYS A 3 -8.30 -12.11 27.78
C LYS A 3 -6.83 -11.72 27.95
N ASN A 4 -6.00 -12.64 28.43
CA ASN A 4 -4.56 -12.40 28.45
C ASN A 4 -4.07 -12.39 27.00
N LYS A 5 -3.33 -11.35 26.60
CA LYS A 5 -2.87 -11.19 25.21
C LYS A 5 -1.41 -11.59 25.10
N ILE A 6 -1.12 -12.54 24.22
CA ILE A 6 0.23 -12.99 23.94
C ILE A 6 0.60 -12.53 22.53
N LEU A 7 1.80 -11.99 22.38
CA LEU A 7 2.32 -11.55 21.10
C LEU A 7 3.18 -12.66 20.49
N ILE A 8 2.96 -12.98 19.22
CA ILE A 8 3.83 -13.87 18.45
C ILE A 8 4.27 -13.13 17.19
N ALA A 9 5.59 -12.99 17.00
CA ALA A 9 6.11 -12.20 15.88
C ALA A 9 7.41 -12.77 15.32
N LEU A 10 7.54 -12.73 14.00
CA LEU A 10 8.86 -12.64 13.38
C LEU A 10 9.35 -11.20 13.55
N VAL A 11 10.54 -11.01 14.12
CA VAL A 11 11.11 -9.67 14.34
C VAL A 11 12.37 -9.51 13.47
N PRO A 12 12.21 -9.11 12.20
CA PRO A 12 13.29 -9.05 11.23
C PRO A 12 14.39 -8.04 11.56
N VAL A 13 14.00 -6.90 12.12
CA VAL A 13 14.85 -5.77 12.50
C VAL A 13 14.21 -5.05 13.69
N ILE A 14 15.02 -4.46 14.55
CA ILE A 14 14.53 -3.60 15.63
C ILE A 14 14.07 -2.26 15.04
N HIS A 15 12.77 -2.13 14.78
CA HIS A 15 12.13 -0.92 14.25
C HIS A 15 11.16 -0.30 15.25
N ILE A 16 10.95 1.02 15.19
CA ILE A 16 10.07 1.75 16.12
C ILE A 16 8.66 1.16 16.19
N LYS A 17 8.11 0.67 15.08
CA LYS A 17 6.78 0.02 15.04
C LYS A 17 6.71 -1.29 15.83
N TYR A 18 7.78 -2.08 15.86
CA TYR A 18 7.84 -3.24 16.76
C TYR A 18 7.90 -2.79 18.23
N LEU A 19 8.67 -1.74 18.52
CA LEU A 19 8.74 -1.20 19.89
C LEU A 19 7.39 -0.65 20.37
N GLU A 20 6.64 0.03 19.49
CA GLU A 20 5.26 0.47 19.76
C GLU A 20 4.33 -0.73 20.01
N LEU A 21 4.45 -1.80 19.21
CA LEU A 21 3.68 -3.03 19.39
C LEU A 21 4.00 -3.72 20.72
N PHE A 22 5.27 -3.81 21.09
CA PHE A 22 5.72 -4.41 22.35
C PHE A 22 5.21 -3.63 23.56
N LYS A 23 5.20 -2.29 23.49
CA LYS A 23 4.60 -1.44 24.53
C LYS A 23 3.09 -1.60 24.62
N LYS A 24 2.41 -1.86 23.49
CA LYS A 24 0.96 -2.12 23.43
C LYS A 24 0.59 -3.47 24.04
N TYR A 25 1.47 -4.47 23.91
CA TYR A 25 1.28 -5.84 24.40
C TYR A 25 2.50 -6.32 25.21
N PRO A 26 2.68 -5.83 26.45
CA PRO A 26 3.93 -6.01 27.20
C PRO A 26 4.04 -7.34 27.95
N ASP A 27 2.99 -8.17 27.96
CA ASP A 27 2.91 -9.33 28.85
C ASP A 27 3.85 -10.45 28.42
N HIS A 28 3.74 -10.94 27.18
CA HIS A 28 4.57 -12.04 26.70
C HIS A 28 4.77 -11.96 25.18
N LEU A 29 6.02 -12.04 24.73
CA LEU A 29 6.39 -12.17 23.31
C LEU A 29 7.05 -13.53 23.03
N TYR A 30 6.50 -14.27 22.09
CA TYR A 30 7.19 -15.36 21.40
C TYR A 30 7.80 -14.85 20.09
N ILE A 31 9.12 -14.89 19.98
CA ILE A 31 9.83 -14.61 18.74
C ILE A 31 9.87 -15.89 17.91
N LEU A 32 9.41 -15.84 16.67
CA LEU A 32 9.52 -16.97 15.75
C LEU A 32 10.98 -17.21 15.38
N GLY A 33 11.55 -18.30 15.86
CA GLY A 33 12.92 -18.70 15.60
C GLY A 33 13.13 -19.18 14.16
N ASP A 34 14.38 -19.13 13.71
CA ASP A 34 14.76 -19.43 12.32
C ASP A 34 14.46 -20.88 11.90
N SER A 35 14.36 -21.82 12.85
CA SER A 35 14.04 -23.23 12.60
C SER A 35 12.57 -23.44 12.19
N ILE A 36 11.63 -22.67 12.75
CA ILE A 36 10.21 -22.70 12.34
C ILE A 36 10.04 -22.16 10.93
N LEU A 37 10.92 -21.23 10.54
CA LEU A 37 10.83 -20.53 9.27
C LEU A 37 11.41 -21.32 8.10
N GLU A 38 12.06 -22.47 8.33
CA GLU A 38 12.74 -23.31 7.32
C GLU A 38 13.40 -22.45 6.22
N LYS A 39 14.22 -21.48 6.67
CA LYS A 39 14.91 -20.43 5.89
C LYS A 39 14.54 -20.36 4.39
N TRP A 40 13.47 -19.62 4.10
CA TRP A 40 13.18 -18.92 2.84
C TRP A 40 12.69 -19.69 1.60
N ASP A 41 12.56 -21.01 1.58
CA ASP A 41 12.04 -21.67 0.36
C ASP A 41 10.57 -21.30 0.07
N ARG A 42 9.81 -20.95 1.11
CA ARG A 42 8.38 -20.59 1.00
C ARG A 42 8.10 -19.10 0.90
N PHE A 43 9.02 -18.25 1.35
CA PHE A 43 8.86 -16.79 1.40
C PHE A 43 9.97 -16.07 0.63
N VAL A 44 10.35 -16.60 -0.53
CA VAL A 44 11.43 -16.05 -1.37
C VAL A 44 11.22 -14.56 -1.67
N ASN A 45 9.97 -14.13 -1.84
CA ASN A 45 9.59 -12.73 -2.03
C ASN A 45 10.04 -11.85 -0.84
N LEU A 46 9.84 -12.32 0.40
CA LEU A 46 10.20 -11.57 1.60
C LEU A 46 11.71 -11.51 1.85
N LYS A 47 12.50 -12.39 1.20
CA LYS A 47 13.98 -12.41 1.32
C LYS A 47 14.62 -11.18 0.68
N ARG A 48 13.99 -10.65 -0.38
CA ARG A 48 14.49 -9.49 -1.14
C ARG A 48 14.31 -8.20 -0.35
N ASP A 49 13.20 -8.10 0.38
CA ASP A 49 12.84 -6.90 1.14
C ASP A 49 13.52 -6.84 2.50
N LEU A 50 14.21 -7.91 2.92
CA LEU A 50 14.61 -8.03 4.30
C LEU A 50 15.95 -8.74 4.51
N ARG A 51 16.97 -7.93 4.84
CA ARG A 51 18.18 -8.40 5.52
C ARG A 51 17.81 -8.68 6.97
N THR A 52 17.44 -9.93 7.28
CA THR A 52 17.06 -10.34 8.63
C THR A 52 18.27 -10.32 9.55
N ILE A 53 18.08 -9.78 10.74
CA ILE A 53 18.90 -10.14 11.89
C ILE A 53 18.51 -11.57 12.29
N ASP A 54 19.50 -12.36 12.67
CA ASP A 54 19.30 -13.67 13.28
C ASP A 54 18.36 -13.56 14.50
N GLN A 55 17.37 -14.45 14.59
CA GLN A 55 16.31 -14.30 15.58
C GLN A 55 16.79 -14.53 17.02
N GLU A 56 17.88 -15.27 17.22
CA GLU A 56 18.53 -15.38 18.54
C GLU A 56 19.14 -14.04 18.96
N THR A 57 19.79 -13.35 18.01
CA THR A 57 20.33 -12.00 18.26
C THR A 57 19.23 -11.00 18.61
N VAL A 58 18.08 -11.08 17.95
CA VAL A 58 16.93 -10.22 18.23
C VAL A 58 16.32 -10.54 19.59
N TYR A 59 16.19 -11.82 19.93
CA TYR A 59 15.78 -12.28 21.25
C TYR A 59 16.67 -11.71 22.35
N ASP A 60 17.99 -11.84 22.22
CA ASP A 60 18.96 -11.32 23.19
C ASP A 60 18.88 -9.80 23.36
N PHE A 61 18.66 -9.08 22.25
CA PHE A 61 18.50 -7.64 22.27
C PHE A 61 17.26 -7.21 23.05
N ILE A 62 16.10 -7.80 22.73
CA ILE A 62 14.82 -7.42 23.35
C ILE A 62 14.80 -7.86 24.82
N ARG A 63 15.33 -9.04 25.13
CA ARG A 63 15.43 -9.53 26.52
C ARG A 63 16.20 -8.58 27.43
N LYS A 64 17.23 -7.90 26.91
CA LYS A 64 18.03 -6.90 27.65
C LYS A 64 17.42 -5.50 27.69
N SER A 65 16.32 -5.27 26.98
CA SER A 65 15.72 -3.94 26.85
C SER A 65 14.69 -3.62 27.94
N ASP A 66 14.29 -4.61 28.75
CA ASP A 66 13.25 -4.52 29.79
C ASP A 66 11.90 -3.95 29.30
N ILE A 67 11.62 -4.03 27.99
CA ILE A 67 10.37 -3.55 27.38
C ILE A 67 9.19 -4.50 27.66
N LEU A 68 9.49 -5.78 27.83
CA LEU A 68 8.52 -6.87 27.97
C LEU A 68 8.71 -7.60 29.29
N LYS A 69 7.63 -8.16 29.86
CA LYS A 69 7.71 -8.96 31.09
C LYS A 69 8.31 -10.34 30.84
N GLU A 70 7.83 -11.01 29.79
CA GLU A 70 8.29 -12.35 29.39
C GLU A 70 8.61 -12.38 27.90
N ILE A 71 9.65 -13.13 27.54
CA ILE A 71 10.10 -13.31 26.17
C ILE A 71 10.68 -14.71 25.97
N ASP A 72 10.23 -15.38 24.92
CA ASP A 72 10.70 -16.72 24.54
C ASP A 72 10.99 -16.82 23.05
N LEU A 73 11.98 -17.64 22.70
CA LEU A 73 12.27 -17.99 21.31
C LEU A 73 11.51 -19.26 20.96
N LEU A 74 10.59 -19.17 20.01
CA LEU A 74 9.79 -20.29 19.55
C LEU A 74 10.55 -21.06 18.46
N THR A 75 10.79 -22.34 18.70
CA THR A 75 11.40 -23.31 17.78
C THR A 75 10.43 -24.45 17.52
N LEU A 76 10.77 -25.38 16.61
CA LEU A 76 9.94 -26.57 16.38
C LEU A 76 9.80 -27.46 17.63
N ASP A 77 10.78 -27.42 18.54
CA ASP A 77 10.82 -28.28 19.73
C ASP A 77 9.86 -27.83 20.82
N ASN A 78 9.69 -26.51 20.98
CA ASN A 78 8.80 -25.92 22.00
C ASN A 78 7.49 -25.38 21.41
N LEU A 79 7.21 -25.65 20.13
CA LEU A 79 5.97 -25.24 19.46
C LEU A 79 4.70 -25.70 20.20
N ALA A 80 4.78 -26.88 20.84
CA ALA A 80 3.70 -27.44 21.63
C ALA A 80 3.25 -26.53 22.79
N GLU A 81 4.14 -25.69 23.32
CA GLU A 81 3.83 -24.74 24.39
C GLU A 81 2.77 -23.75 23.93
N VAL A 82 2.85 -23.27 22.69
CA VAL A 82 1.92 -22.30 22.12
C VAL A 82 0.65 -22.97 21.59
N THR A 83 0.77 -24.15 20.94
CA THR A 83 -0.41 -24.83 20.39
C THR A 83 -1.34 -25.36 21.49
N ASN A 84 -0.78 -25.73 22.64
CA ASN A 84 -1.52 -26.26 23.79
C ASN A 84 -1.95 -25.17 24.79
N LEU A 85 -1.80 -23.87 24.47
CA LEU A 85 -2.28 -22.79 25.33
C LEU A 85 -3.80 -22.84 25.47
N ASP A 86 -4.28 -23.43 26.56
CA ASP A 86 -5.71 -23.53 26.86
C ASP A 86 -6.12 -22.46 27.88
N GLY A 87 -7.25 -21.80 27.62
CA GLY A 87 -7.80 -20.75 28.48
C GLY A 87 -8.27 -19.50 27.73
N ASN A 88 -8.60 -18.45 28.48
CA ASN A 88 -9.06 -17.15 27.97
C ASN A 88 -7.88 -16.31 27.45
N ILE A 89 -7.12 -16.84 26.48
CA ILE A 89 -5.93 -16.22 25.88
C ILE A 89 -6.26 -15.79 24.45
N SER A 90 -5.83 -14.59 24.06
CA SER A 90 -5.94 -14.07 22.69
C SER A 90 -4.54 -13.87 22.12
N ILE A 91 -4.28 -14.44 20.94
CA ILE A 91 -2.99 -14.32 20.28
C ILE A 91 -3.02 -13.09 19.39
N VAL A 92 -2.01 -12.24 19.50
CA VAL A 92 -1.81 -11.08 18.63
C VAL A 92 -0.58 -11.34 17.77
N MET A 93 -0.66 -11.04 16.48
CA MET A 93 0.48 -11.16 15.57
C MET A 93 0.56 -9.93 14.65
N PRO A 94 1.76 -9.52 14.20
CA PRO A 94 1.89 -8.58 13.09
C PRO A 94 1.15 -9.08 11.84
N ASP A 95 0.45 -8.20 11.13
CA ASP A 95 -0.24 -8.56 9.88
C ASP A 95 0.74 -8.76 8.72
N GLU A 96 1.35 -9.96 8.67
CA GLU A 96 2.34 -10.35 7.67
C GLU A 96 2.08 -11.74 7.08
N ASP A 97 2.63 -12.01 5.89
CA ASP A 97 2.56 -13.31 5.21
C ASP A 97 3.05 -14.46 6.12
N VAL A 98 4.15 -14.25 6.85
CA VAL A 98 4.69 -15.23 7.80
C VAL A 98 3.74 -15.46 8.96
N SER A 99 3.19 -14.40 9.55
CA SER A 99 2.25 -14.50 10.67
C SER A 99 0.96 -15.23 10.29
N ARG A 100 0.39 -14.91 9.11
CA ARG A 100 -0.82 -15.56 8.60
C ARG A 100 -0.59 -17.03 8.29
N TRP A 101 0.55 -17.36 7.68
CA TRP A 101 0.94 -18.75 7.45
C TRP A 101 1.13 -19.52 8.76
N PHE A 102 1.86 -18.93 9.72
CA PHE A 102 2.11 -19.55 11.02
C PHE A 102 0.80 -19.82 11.75
N ALA A 103 -0.09 -18.82 11.82
CA ALA A 103 -1.42 -18.96 12.40
C ALA A 103 -2.24 -20.05 11.70
N GLY A 104 -2.26 -20.08 10.37
CA GLY A 104 -3.02 -21.09 9.62
C GLY A 104 -2.48 -22.51 9.77
N LYS A 105 -1.16 -22.69 9.89
CA LYS A 105 -0.51 -24.01 9.98
C LYS A 105 -0.53 -24.56 11.41
N PHE A 106 -0.27 -23.71 12.41
CA PHE A 106 -0.01 -24.16 13.77
C PHE A 106 -1.07 -23.71 14.78
N LEU A 107 -1.91 -22.74 14.45
CA LEU A 107 -2.96 -22.20 15.33
C LEU A 107 -4.38 -22.26 14.74
N PRO A 108 -4.80 -23.33 14.02
CA PRO A 108 -6.08 -23.35 13.31
C PRO A 108 -7.32 -23.21 14.23
N ASN A 109 -7.18 -23.58 15.50
CA ASN A 109 -8.28 -23.58 16.48
C ASN A 109 -8.14 -22.48 17.55
N LYS A 110 -7.24 -21.50 17.35
CA LYS A 110 -7.01 -20.41 18.31
C LYS A 110 -7.49 -19.08 17.73
N GLU A 111 -7.90 -18.16 18.61
CA GLU A 111 -8.30 -16.81 18.22
C GLU A 111 -7.08 -15.92 18.03
N VAL A 112 -6.75 -15.63 16.77
CA VAL A 112 -5.61 -14.80 16.37
C VAL A 112 -6.09 -13.45 15.83
N THR A 113 -5.61 -12.35 16.43
CA THR A 113 -5.82 -10.99 15.95
C THR A 113 -4.57 -10.49 15.24
N PHE A 114 -4.73 -9.90 14.06
CA PHE A 114 -3.63 -9.31 13.30
C PHE A 114 -3.58 -7.79 13.50
N GLU A 115 -2.40 -7.27 13.83
CA GLU A 115 -2.16 -5.84 14.01
C GLU A 115 -1.29 -5.30 12.87
N ASN A 116 -1.78 -4.24 12.22
CA ASN A 116 -1.03 -3.60 11.16
C ASN A 116 0.06 -2.69 11.75
N ILE A 117 1.31 -3.14 11.68
CA ILE A 117 2.49 -2.38 12.09
C ILE A 117 3.28 -1.81 10.91
N PHE A 118 2.73 -1.88 9.69
CA PHE A 118 3.31 -1.58 8.38
C PHE A 118 4.82 -1.28 8.39
N LEU A 119 5.61 -2.27 8.03
CA LEU A 119 7.06 -2.16 7.89
C LEU A 119 7.55 -2.37 6.46
N ARG A 120 6.77 -3.13 5.69
CA ARG A 120 7.09 -3.57 4.34
C ARG A 120 5.81 -3.85 3.58
N TRP A 121 5.91 -3.77 2.26
CA TRP A 121 4.87 -4.27 1.38
C TRP A 121 4.87 -5.79 1.48
N ASN A 122 3.73 -6.35 1.88
CA ASN A 122 3.45 -7.77 1.79
C ASN A 122 2.20 -7.94 0.92
N LYS A 123 1.93 -9.18 0.48
CA LYS A 123 0.82 -9.43 -0.45
C LYS A 123 -0.52 -8.89 0.11
N PRO A 124 -0.91 -9.16 1.38
CA PRO A 124 -2.12 -8.61 1.98
C PRO A 124 -2.21 -7.08 1.91
N VAL A 125 -1.18 -6.37 2.38
CA VAL A 125 -1.17 -4.90 2.43
C VAL A 125 -1.15 -4.29 1.02
N SER A 126 -0.43 -4.90 0.07
CA SER A 126 -0.38 -4.42 -1.33
C SER A 126 -1.74 -4.48 -2.04
N THR A 127 -2.61 -5.39 -1.60
CA THR A 127 -3.96 -5.59 -2.15
C THR A 127 -5.05 -5.02 -1.25
N GLN A 128 -4.69 -4.49 -0.08
CA GLN A 128 -5.66 -4.00 0.89
C GLN A 128 -6.28 -2.71 0.37
N GLU A 129 -7.58 -2.75 0.12
CA GLU A 129 -8.37 -1.54 0.01
C GLU A 129 -8.46 -0.92 1.41
N LEU A 130 -7.60 0.06 1.66
CA LEU A 130 -7.64 0.81 2.91
C LEU A 130 -8.92 1.67 2.93
N ILE A 131 -9.53 1.77 4.10
CA ILE A 131 -10.74 2.57 4.30
C ILE A 131 -10.35 4.05 4.11
N VAL A 132 -11.04 4.74 3.20
CA VAL A 132 -10.91 6.18 3.00
C VAL A 132 -11.08 6.86 4.36
N SER A 133 -10.11 7.67 4.76
CA SER A 133 -10.15 8.32 6.06
C SER A 133 -11.42 9.15 6.23
N ASN A 134 -11.96 9.20 7.45
CA ASN A 134 -13.24 9.88 7.74
C ASN A 134 -13.21 11.38 7.42
N ASP A 135 -12.04 12.00 7.24
CA ASP A 135 -11.85 13.39 6.83
C ASP A 135 -11.93 13.63 5.31
N ARG A 136 -12.12 12.60 4.48
CA ARG A 136 -12.22 12.78 3.03
C ARG A 136 -13.46 13.58 2.67
N ILE A 137 -13.27 14.62 1.86
CA ILE A 137 -14.36 15.39 1.28
C ILE A 137 -15.03 14.52 0.21
N VAL A 138 -16.33 14.26 0.36
CA VAL A 138 -17.14 13.52 -0.61
C VAL A 138 -18.11 14.49 -1.25
N THR A 139 -18.19 14.48 -2.58
CA THR A 139 -19.18 15.23 -3.34
C THR A 139 -20.16 14.31 -4.05
N HIS A 140 -21.44 14.67 -3.99
CA HIS A 140 -22.53 14.03 -4.71
C HIS A 140 -23.11 14.94 -5.80
N GLU A 141 -22.46 16.07 -6.09
CA GLU A 141 -22.96 17.03 -7.07
C GLU A 141 -22.94 16.46 -8.48
N LYS A 142 -24.04 16.69 -9.21
CA LYS A 142 -24.22 16.18 -10.57
C LYS A 142 -23.14 16.68 -11.53
N ALA A 143 -22.69 17.92 -11.39
CA ALA A 143 -21.68 18.52 -12.25
C ALA A 143 -20.33 17.76 -12.19
N HIS A 144 -19.87 17.42 -10.98
CA HIS A 144 -18.64 16.66 -10.78
C HIS A 144 -18.77 15.21 -11.30
N LYS A 145 -19.94 14.58 -11.12
CA LYS A 145 -20.22 13.25 -11.70
C LYS A 145 -20.17 13.27 -13.22
N GLU A 146 -20.75 14.29 -13.86
CA GLU A 146 -20.70 14.43 -15.32
C GLU A 146 -19.27 14.60 -15.85
N LEU A 147 -18.41 15.34 -15.13
CA LEU A 147 -16.99 15.47 -15.47
C LEU A 147 -16.21 14.17 -15.27
N ILE A 148 -16.43 13.47 -14.16
CA ILE A 148 -15.86 12.14 -13.95
C ILE A 148 -16.30 11.16 -15.03
N ASN A 149 -17.59 11.12 -15.41
CA ASN A 149 -18.06 10.25 -16.48
C ASN A 149 -17.42 10.58 -17.84
N LYS A 150 -17.13 11.86 -18.11
CA LYS A 150 -16.36 12.25 -19.30
C LYS A 150 -14.92 11.75 -19.23
N ALA A 151 -14.28 11.80 -18.06
CA ALA A 151 -12.96 11.20 -17.86
C ALA A 151 -13.02 9.67 -18.02
N ASP A 152 -14.07 9.03 -17.50
CA ASP A 152 -14.30 7.59 -17.58
C ASP A 152 -14.41 7.12 -19.03
N ALA A 153 -15.16 7.82 -19.87
CA ALA A 153 -15.25 7.54 -21.30
C ALA A 153 -13.89 7.62 -22.03
N LEU A 154 -12.91 8.35 -21.51
CA LEU A 154 -11.56 8.39 -22.10
C LEU A 154 -10.75 7.13 -21.80
N LYS A 155 -11.05 6.42 -20.71
CA LYS A 155 -10.33 5.20 -20.32
C LYS A 155 -10.43 4.12 -21.41
N GLU A 156 -11.55 4.07 -22.13
CA GLU A 156 -11.79 3.11 -23.23
C GLU A 156 -10.78 3.23 -24.38
N LYS A 157 -10.10 4.38 -24.50
CA LYS A 157 -9.06 4.61 -25.50
C LYS A 157 -7.71 4.03 -25.08
N SER A 158 -7.54 3.64 -23.82
CA SER A 158 -6.29 3.06 -23.32
C SER A 158 -6.15 1.62 -23.79
N ALA A 159 -5.04 1.32 -24.47
CA ALA A 159 -4.65 -0.06 -24.75
C ALA A 159 -4.05 -0.77 -23.53
N ASN A 160 -3.89 -0.10 -22.37
CA ASN A 160 -3.25 -0.71 -21.21
C ASN A 160 -4.08 -1.88 -20.68
N TRP A 161 -3.59 -3.11 -20.75
CA TRP A 161 -4.31 -4.32 -20.33
C TRP A 161 -4.54 -4.42 -18.81
N TRP A 162 -3.76 -3.69 -18.01
CA TRP A 162 -3.81 -3.78 -16.55
C TRP A 162 -4.84 -2.84 -15.93
N ARG A 163 -4.72 -1.53 -16.21
CA ARG A 163 -5.64 -0.50 -15.73
C ARG A 163 -5.82 0.53 -16.82
N GLN A 164 -7.06 0.90 -17.09
CA GLN A 164 -7.41 1.99 -17.98
C GLN A 164 -7.83 3.19 -17.12
N ILE A 165 -7.11 4.30 -17.27
CA ILE A 165 -7.27 5.50 -16.46
C ILE A 165 -7.51 6.67 -17.41
N GLY A 166 -8.59 7.41 -17.16
CA GLY A 166 -8.92 8.64 -17.85
C GLY A 166 -8.74 9.85 -16.93
N THR A 167 -8.39 10.98 -17.51
CA THR A 167 -8.28 12.24 -16.78
C THR A 167 -8.64 13.44 -17.64
N LEU A 168 -9.14 14.48 -16.99
CA LEU A 168 -9.31 15.80 -17.57
C LEU A 168 -8.98 16.88 -16.56
N VAL A 169 -8.70 18.08 -17.07
CA VAL A 169 -8.49 19.26 -16.24
C VAL A 169 -9.48 20.34 -16.67
N THR A 170 -10.03 21.03 -15.68
CA THR A 170 -10.92 22.18 -15.89
C THR A 170 -10.32 23.45 -15.33
N ASP A 171 -10.78 24.59 -15.82
CA ASP A 171 -10.59 25.88 -15.14
C ASP A 171 -11.37 25.92 -13.80
N ALA A 172 -11.32 27.08 -13.12
CA ALA A 172 -12.03 27.31 -11.87
C ALA A 172 -13.55 27.33 -12.05
N GLU A 173 -14.01 27.67 -13.25
CA GLU A 173 -15.42 27.79 -13.65
C GLU A 173 -16.05 26.44 -14.08
N GLY A 174 -15.22 25.42 -14.33
CA GLY A 174 -15.63 24.06 -14.71
C GLY A 174 -15.56 23.76 -16.21
N SER A 175 -15.00 24.65 -17.02
CA SER A 175 -14.77 24.40 -18.45
C SER A 175 -13.57 23.49 -18.65
N ILE A 176 -13.71 22.47 -19.51
CA ILE A 176 -12.64 21.51 -19.79
C ILE A 176 -11.55 22.18 -20.64
N ILE A 177 -10.32 22.19 -20.13
CA ILE A 177 -9.15 22.73 -20.83
C ILE A 177 -8.45 21.61 -21.63
N LEU A 178 -8.22 20.48 -20.97
CA LEU A 178 -7.43 19.39 -21.54
C LEU A 178 -7.92 18.04 -21.00
N SER A 179 -7.70 16.99 -21.79
CA SER A 179 -7.98 15.64 -21.37
C SER A 179 -6.93 14.66 -21.89
N ALA A 180 -6.75 13.57 -21.16
CA ALA A 180 -5.81 12.51 -21.47
C ALA A 180 -6.29 11.18 -20.90
N PHE A 181 -5.57 10.12 -21.28
CA PHE A 181 -5.70 8.78 -20.73
C PHE A 181 -4.31 8.16 -20.68
N ASN A 182 -4.15 7.10 -19.89
CA ASN A 182 -2.88 6.39 -19.82
C ASN A 182 -2.64 5.61 -21.12
N ARG A 183 -1.41 5.64 -21.63
CA ARG A 183 -1.07 5.02 -22.91
C ARG A 183 0.37 4.51 -22.94
N HIS A 184 0.69 3.66 -23.90
CA HIS A 184 2.05 3.19 -24.12
C HIS A 184 2.83 4.19 -24.96
N VAL A 185 4.13 4.30 -24.68
CA VAL A 185 5.08 5.14 -25.43
C VAL A 185 6.25 4.29 -25.97
N PRO A 186 6.92 4.71 -27.05
CA PRO A 186 6.61 5.85 -27.94
C PRO A 186 5.27 5.78 -28.68
N THR A 187 4.71 4.59 -28.95
CA THR A 187 3.39 4.45 -29.58
C THR A 187 2.50 3.49 -28.82
N GLN A 188 1.19 3.52 -29.10
CA GLN A 188 0.20 2.71 -28.41
C GLN A 188 0.23 1.24 -28.85
N GLU A 189 0.68 0.99 -30.08
CA GLU A 189 0.85 -0.33 -30.68
C GLU A 189 2.01 -1.11 -30.08
N ASN A 190 2.93 -0.44 -29.37
CA ASN A 190 4.10 -1.09 -28.77
C ASN A 190 3.72 -2.27 -27.87
N MET A 191 2.61 -2.17 -27.14
CA MET A 191 2.14 -3.31 -26.35
C MET A 191 1.81 -4.51 -27.24
N ALA A 192 1.11 -4.31 -28.36
CA ALA A 192 0.70 -5.39 -29.23
C ALA A 192 1.90 -6.03 -29.94
N VAL A 193 2.93 -5.24 -30.25
CA VAL A 193 4.13 -5.69 -30.97
C VAL A 193 5.16 -6.35 -30.05
N TYR A 194 5.47 -5.73 -28.92
CA TYR A 194 6.57 -6.14 -28.04
C TYR A 194 6.11 -6.74 -26.71
N GLY A 195 4.80 -6.70 -26.42
CA GLY A 195 4.26 -7.03 -25.11
C GLY A 195 4.47 -5.90 -24.09
N ASP A 196 4.09 -6.18 -22.85
CA ASP A 196 4.31 -5.27 -21.73
C ASP A 196 5.46 -5.79 -20.86
N LEU A 197 6.46 -4.93 -20.62
CA LEU A 197 7.64 -5.29 -19.82
C LEU A 197 7.28 -5.74 -18.40
N ARG A 198 6.12 -5.33 -17.87
CA ARG A 198 5.63 -5.79 -16.56
C ARG A 198 5.39 -7.31 -16.52
N MET A 199 5.24 -7.98 -17.67
CA MET A 199 5.15 -9.44 -17.72
C MET A 199 6.48 -10.13 -17.36
N CYS A 200 7.59 -9.41 -17.37
CA CYS A 200 8.92 -9.94 -17.05
C CYS A 200 9.31 -9.74 -15.57
N PHE A 201 8.46 -9.09 -14.77
CA PHE A 201 8.77 -8.73 -13.38
C PHE A 201 7.60 -9.07 -12.45
N ASP A 202 7.94 -9.37 -11.20
CA ASP A 202 6.94 -9.52 -10.14
C ASP A 202 6.37 -8.16 -9.70
N ALA A 203 5.21 -8.19 -9.06
CA ALA A 203 4.56 -6.99 -8.55
C ALA A 203 5.48 -6.24 -7.57
N GLY A 204 5.66 -4.93 -7.81
CA GLY A 204 6.53 -4.07 -7.02
C GLY A 204 7.96 -3.92 -7.55
N GLU A 205 8.38 -4.77 -8.49
CA GLU A 205 9.71 -4.71 -9.08
C GLU A 205 9.76 -3.86 -10.33
N ASN A 206 10.84 -3.08 -10.47
CA ASN A 206 11.18 -2.35 -11.68
C ASN A 206 10.02 -1.59 -12.34
N HIS A 207 9.10 -1.03 -11.55
CA HIS A 207 7.90 -0.34 -12.04
C HIS A 207 8.24 0.81 -13.01
N HIS A 208 9.42 1.42 -12.86
CA HIS A 208 9.96 2.47 -13.73
C HIS A 208 10.31 1.97 -15.15
N LEU A 209 10.42 0.66 -15.38
CA LEU A 209 10.59 0.06 -16.71
C LEU A 209 9.26 -0.12 -17.45
N SER A 210 8.11 0.17 -16.83
CA SER A 210 6.85 0.21 -17.56
C SER A 210 6.91 1.30 -18.63
N ASN A 211 6.55 0.92 -19.85
CA ASN A 211 6.45 1.81 -21.00
C ASN A 211 5.09 2.52 -21.09
N SER A 212 4.25 2.45 -20.04
CA SER A 212 2.99 3.16 -19.99
C SER A 212 3.13 4.47 -19.23
N ILE A 213 2.87 5.58 -19.90
CA ILE A 213 2.70 6.87 -19.22
C ILE A 213 1.32 6.93 -18.58
N HIS A 214 1.28 7.35 -17.32
CA HIS A 214 0.04 7.55 -16.57
C HIS A 214 -0.81 8.68 -17.16
N ALA A 215 -2.12 8.65 -16.90
CA ALA A 215 -3.04 9.60 -17.50
C ALA A 215 -2.73 11.04 -17.06
N GLU A 216 -2.43 11.22 -15.77
CA GLU A 216 -2.10 12.50 -15.13
C GLU A 216 -0.78 13.05 -15.67
N ALA A 217 0.26 12.21 -15.73
CA ALA A 217 1.56 12.59 -16.30
C ALA A 217 1.46 12.92 -17.80
N SER A 218 0.63 12.17 -18.54
CA SER A 218 0.34 12.44 -19.96
C SER A 218 -0.38 13.78 -20.15
N LEU A 219 -1.36 14.09 -19.28
CA LEU A 219 -2.07 15.38 -19.29
C LEU A 219 -1.12 16.54 -19.01
N ILE A 220 -0.32 16.44 -17.95
CA ILE A 220 0.63 17.49 -17.55
C ILE A 220 1.70 17.68 -18.64
N GLY A 221 2.24 16.59 -19.18
CA GLY A 221 3.20 16.64 -20.28
C GLY A 221 2.61 17.27 -21.55
N LYS A 222 1.34 17.00 -21.86
CA LYS A 222 0.63 17.62 -22.99
C LYS A 222 0.39 19.11 -22.74
N ALA A 223 -0.04 19.50 -21.54
CA ALA A 223 -0.21 20.90 -21.18
C ALA A 223 1.12 21.68 -21.31
N ALA A 224 2.22 21.11 -20.80
CA ALA A 224 3.55 21.70 -20.94
C ALA A 224 3.98 21.83 -22.40
N LYS A 225 3.76 20.81 -23.23
CA LYS A 225 4.04 20.83 -24.67
C LYS A 225 3.25 21.93 -25.39
N ASP A 226 1.97 22.08 -25.04
CA ASP A 226 1.03 22.98 -25.70
C ASP A 226 1.07 24.41 -25.09
N GLY A 227 1.90 24.66 -24.07
CA GLY A 227 2.02 25.95 -23.41
C GLY A 227 0.82 26.34 -22.55
N ILE A 228 0.05 25.37 -22.09
CA ILE A 228 -1.17 25.55 -21.30
C ILE A 228 -0.81 25.55 -19.80
N SER A 229 -1.14 26.63 -19.09
CA SER A 229 -0.96 26.69 -17.64
C SER A 229 -1.99 25.81 -16.93
N LEU A 230 -1.52 25.00 -15.98
CA LEU A 230 -2.36 24.21 -15.07
C LEU A 230 -2.48 24.85 -13.68
N ASN A 231 -1.92 26.05 -13.50
CA ASN A 231 -1.97 26.73 -12.21
C ASN A 231 -3.41 27.14 -11.88
N ASN A 232 -3.85 26.88 -10.64
CA ASN A 232 -5.21 27.12 -10.15
C ASN A 232 -6.32 26.35 -10.90
N THR A 233 -5.99 25.20 -11.48
CA THR A 233 -6.97 24.34 -12.16
C THR A 233 -7.45 23.17 -11.30
N ASN A 234 -8.48 22.48 -11.77
CA ASN A 234 -9.08 21.32 -11.12
C ASN A 234 -8.85 20.05 -11.95
N LEU A 235 -8.23 19.03 -11.37
CA LEU A 235 -8.00 17.74 -12.01
C LEU A 235 -9.14 16.77 -11.67
N TYR A 236 -9.64 16.06 -12.68
CA TYR A 236 -10.57 14.96 -12.56
C TYR A 236 -9.90 13.70 -13.08
N VAL A 237 -9.87 12.64 -12.28
CA VAL A 237 -9.18 11.39 -12.63
C VAL A 237 -10.03 10.19 -12.20
N THR A 238 -10.12 9.16 -13.03
CA THR A 238 -10.93 7.97 -12.71
C THR A 238 -10.38 7.19 -11.53
N THR A 239 -9.06 7.25 -11.30
CA THR A 239 -8.39 6.51 -10.23
C THR A 239 -7.47 7.44 -9.44
N PHE A 240 -7.43 7.30 -8.12
CA PHE A 240 -6.58 8.11 -7.25
C PHE A 240 -5.10 8.14 -7.72
N PRO A 241 -4.44 9.31 -7.80
CA PRO A 241 -3.10 9.43 -8.35
C PRO A 241 -2.04 8.65 -7.55
N CYS A 242 -1.09 8.03 -8.25
CA CYS A 242 0.08 7.44 -7.60
C CYS A 242 1.03 8.53 -7.04
N PRO A 243 1.97 8.21 -6.14
CA PRO A 243 2.89 9.20 -5.55
C PRO A 243 3.67 10.05 -6.57
N THR A 244 4.10 9.44 -7.69
CA THR A 244 4.78 10.17 -8.76
C THR A 244 3.84 11.17 -9.44
N CYS A 245 2.60 10.78 -9.72
CA CYS A 245 1.61 11.68 -10.31
C CYS A 245 1.18 12.76 -9.32
N ALA A 246 1.03 12.44 -8.04
CA ALA A 246 0.75 13.42 -6.98
C ALA A 246 1.81 14.53 -6.90
N LYS A 247 3.09 14.19 -7.01
CA LYS A 247 4.18 15.18 -7.09
C LYS A 247 4.02 16.08 -8.31
N LEU A 248 3.73 15.52 -9.48
CA LEU A 248 3.51 16.30 -10.70
C LEU A 248 2.29 17.22 -10.58
N VAL A 249 1.20 16.74 -9.97
CA VAL A 249 -0.01 17.53 -9.73
C VAL A 249 0.28 18.72 -8.81
N ALA A 250 1.01 18.49 -7.72
CA ALA A 250 1.44 19.55 -6.81
C ALA A 250 2.29 20.60 -7.51
N GLU A 251 3.32 20.18 -8.26
CA GLU A 251 4.22 21.09 -9.00
C GLU A 251 3.54 21.80 -10.16
N ALA A 252 2.50 21.21 -10.76
CA ALA A 252 1.73 21.84 -11.84
C ALA A 252 0.83 22.99 -11.36
N GLY A 253 0.68 23.17 -10.05
CA GLY A 253 -0.17 24.23 -9.46
C GLY A 253 -1.67 23.92 -9.47
N ILE A 254 -2.05 22.65 -9.71
CA ILE A 254 -3.44 22.18 -9.61
C ILE A 254 -3.90 22.32 -8.15
N LYS A 255 -5.14 22.78 -7.93
CA LYS A 255 -5.66 23.08 -6.58
C LYS A 255 -6.67 22.07 -6.06
N LYS A 256 -7.32 21.32 -6.94
CA LYS A 256 -8.27 20.28 -6.55
C LYS A 256 -8.08 19.03 -7.38
N VAL A 257 -8.20 17.88 -6.73
CA VAL A 257 -8.20 16.55 -7.35
C VAL A 257 -9.52 15.88 -7.00
N TYR A 258 -10.35 15.72 -8.03
CA TYR A 258 -11.57 14.93 -8.01
C TYR A 258 -11.26 13.54 -8.52
N TYR A 259 -11.59 12.50 -7.74
CA TYR A 259 -11.37 11.12 -8.14
C TYR A 259 -12.58 10.24 -7.88
N GLN A 260 -12.71 9.16 -8.65
CA GLN A 260 -13.84 8.22 -8.55
C GLN A 260 -13.46 6.97 -7.75
N ASP A 261 -12.42 6.26 -8.20
CA ASP A 261 -12.03 4.97 -7.65
C ASP A 261 -10.58 4.97 -7.15
N GLY A 262 -10.19 3.90 -6.47
CA GLY A 262 -8.84 3.71 -5.97
C GLY A 262 -8.57 4.45 -4.67
N TYR A 263 -7.46 4.08 -4.04
CA TYR A 263 -7.10 4.53 -2.71
C TYR A 263 -5.79 5.33 -2.71
N SER A 264 -5.61 6.09 -1.64
CA SER A 264 -4.39 6.78 -1.24
C SER A 264 -3.21 5.82 -1.06
N LEU A 265 -2.49 5.51 -2.13
CA LEU A 265 -1.26 4.73 -2.03
C LEU A 265 -0.16 5.64 -1.48
N SER A 266 0.51 5.23 -0.40
CA SER A 266 1.74 5.89 0.10
C SER A 266 1.51 7.37 0.47
N ASP A 267 2.59 8.13 0.64
CA ASP A 267 2.66 9.58 0.81
C ASP A 267 1.90 10.43 -0.26
N ALA A 268 1.20 9.85 -1.24
CA ALA A 268 0.54 10.62 -2.31
C ALA A 268 -0.46 11.64 -1.75
N GLU A 269 -1.27 11.23 -0.78
CA GLU A 269 -2.19 12.11 -0.08
C GLU A 269 -1.46 13.18 0.73
N ASP A 270 -0.40 12.81 1.46
CA ASP A 270 0.39 13.77 2.22
C ASP A 270 1.06 14.80 1.31
N ILE A 271 1.56 14.37 0.14
CA ILE A 271 2.12 15.24 -0.89
C ILE A 271 1.08 16.26 -1.36
N LEU A 272 -0.12 15.78 -1.72
CA LEU A 272 -1.20 16.65 -2.18
C LEU A 272 -1.67 17.61 -1.07
N LYS A 273 -1.91 17.10 0.14
CA LYS A 273 -2.33 17.90 1.31
C LYS A 273 -1.30 18.98 1.65
N ASN A 274 0.00 18.62 1.70
CA ASN A 274 1.08 19.57 2.01
C ASN A 274 1.27 20.62 0.91
N ALA A 275 0.95 20.30 -0.34
CA ALA A 275 0.93 21.25 -1.45
C ALA A 275 -0.34 22.13 -1.48
N GLY A 276 -1.26 21.95 -0.53
CA GLY A 276 -2.52 22.69 -0.47
C GLY A 276 -3.51 22.28 -1.56
N VAL A 277 -3.45 21.03 -2.02
CA VAL A 277 -4.38 20.47 -3.00
C VAL A 277 -5.56 19.80 -2.27
N GLU A 278 -6.77 20.24 -2.58
CA GLU A 278 -8.00 19.66 -2.04
C GLU A 278 -8.30 18.32 -2.72
N ILE A 279 -8.53 17.27 -1.93
CA ILE A 279 -8.78 15.92 -2.43
C ILE A 279 -10.25 15.58 -2.21
N VAL A 280 -10.98 15.34 -3.30
CA VAL A 280 -12.43 15.15 -3.29
C VAL A 280 -12.80 13.81 -3.96
N LEU A 281 -13.50 12.95 -3.22
CA LEU A 281 -14.07 11.72 -3.75
C LEU A 281 -15.44 12.02 -4.39
N VAL A 282 -15.65 11.58 -5.63
CA VAL A 282 -16.90 11.75 -6.37
C VAL A 282 -17.72 10.47 -6.29
N GLN A 283 -18.92 10.54 -5.70
CA GLN A 283 -19.85 9.41 -5.53
C GLN A 283 -21.24 9.72 -6.06
#